data_AF-A0A968WNB9-F1
#
_entry.id   AF-A0A968WNB9-F1
#
_cell.length_a   1.000
_cell.length_b   1.000
_cell.length_c   1.000
_cell.angle_alpha   90.00
_cell.angle_beta   90.00
_cell.angle_gamma   90.00
#
_symmetry.space_group_name_H-M   'P 1'
#
loop_
_entity.id
_entity.type
_entity.pdbx_description
1 polymer ?
#
loop_
_entity_poly.entity_id
_entity_poly.type
_entity_poly.pdbx_seq_one_letter_code
_entity_poly.pdbx_strand_id
1 'polypeptide(L)'
;MQHSQSERTLAALQTFFSTSLDEMLARSPARVDAENAVLALFQKVAIEVPAYQAFLTEQGIDPKEIQSLERFKTLPLVTKDNYLRRYQLSDLCYDGKLVNCDT
;
A
#
# COMPACT_ATOMS: atom_id res chain seq x y z
N MET A 1 -37.15 -18.66 -14.42
CA MET A 1 -37.92 -17.55 -13.83
C MET A 1 -36.95 -16.37 -13.68
N GLN A 2 -37.21 -15.23 -14.33
CA GLN A 2 -36.37 -14.04 -14.19
C GLN A 2 -36.75 -13.32 -12.90
N HIS A 3 -35.83 -13.27 -11.93
CA HIS A 3 -36.01 -12.44 -10.74
C HIS A 3 -36.09 -10.96 -11.13
N SER A 4 -37.00 -10.23 -10.50
CA SER A 4 -37.11 -8.79 -10.67
C SER A 4 -35.79 -8.11 -10.30
N GLN A 5 -35.50 -6.93 -10.86
CA GLN A 5 -34.28 -6.19 -10.53
C GLN A 5 -34.18 -5.92 -9.02
N SER A 6 -35.30 -5.61 -8.38
CA SER A 6 -35.40 -5.35 -6.94
C SER A 6 -35.02 -6.55 -6.08
N GLU A 7 -35.46 -7.76 -6.44
CA GLU A 7 -35.10 -9.00 -5.72
C GLU A 7 -33.60 -9.30 -5.78
N ARG A 8 -32.99 -9.10 -6.95
CA ARG A 8 -31.54 -9.32 -7.14
C ARG A 8 -30.72 -8.32 -6.31
N THR A 9 -31.14 -7.05 -6.28
CA THR A 9 -30.47 -6.02 -5.48
C THR A 9 -30.58 -6.30 -3.98
N LEU A 10 -31.76 -6.67 -3.48
CA LEU A 10 -31.95 -7.00 -2.07
C LEU A 10 -31.10 -8.20 -1.64
N ALA A 11 -31.06 -9.25 -2.45
CA ALA A 11 -30.24 -10.44 -2.17
C ALA A 11 -28.74 -10.13 -2.15
N ALA A 12 -28.25 -9.30 -3.07
CA ALA A 12 -26.85 -8.86 -3.09
C ALA A 12 -26.49 -8.05 -1.84
N LEU A 13 -27.36 -7.13 -1.40
CA LEU A 13 -27.16 -6.34 -0.18
C LEU A 13 -27.17 -7.22 1.07
N GLN A 14 -28.12 -8.16 1.17
CA GLN A 14 -28.16 -9.11 2.28
C GLN A 14 -26.89 -9.95 2.35
N THR A 15 -26.40 -10.43 1.20
CA THR A 15 -25.14 -11.18 1.11
C THR A 15 -23.97 -10.31 1.58
N PHE A 16 -23.91 -9.05 1.16
CA PHE A 16 -22.87 -8.10 1.57
C PHE A 16 -22.86 -7.87 3.10
N PHE A 17 -24.02 -7.55 3.70
CA PHE A 17 -24.09 -7.27 5.14
C PHE A 17 -23.91 -8.51 6.01
N SER A 18 -24.22 -9.70 5.49
CA SER A 18 -24.11 -10.96 6.24
C SER A 18 -22.73 -11.62 6.10
N THR A 19 -21.92 -11.19 5.14
CA THR A 19 -20.57 -11.73 4.94
C THR A 19 -19.58 -10.89 5.76
N SER A 20 -18.83 -11.54 6.66
CA SER A 20 -17.81 -10.84 7.43
C SER A 20 -16.62 -10.42 6.55
N LEU A 21 -15.96 -9.32 6.92
CA LEU A 21 -14.76 -8.87 6.22
C LEU A 21 -13.67 -9.95 6.21
N ASP A 22 -13.50 -10.68 7.31
CA ASP A 22 -12.52 -11.76 7.41
C ASP A 22 -12.76 -12.87 6.38
N GLU A 23 -14.02 -13.26 6.19
CA GLU A 23 -14.38 -14.23 5.16
C GLU A 23 -14.18 -13.70 3.75
N MET A 24 -14.42 -12.41 3.51
CA MET A 24 -14.15 -11.79 2.21
C MET A 24 -12.65 -11.77 1.92
N LEU A 25 -11.83 -11.41 2.91
CA LEU A 25 -10.37 -11.35 2.78
C LEU A 25 -9.75 -12.74 2.63
N ALA A 26 -10.29 -13.76 3.30
CA ALA A 26 -9.84 -15.15 3.15
C ALA A 26 -10.07 -15.70 1.73
N ARG A 27 -11.13 -15.24 1.06
CA ARG A 27 -11.47 -15.62 -0.32
C ARG A 27 -10.74 -14.80 -1.37
N SER A 28 -10.07 -13.72 -0.99
CA SER A 28 -9.43 -12.81 -1.93
C SER A 28 -8.13 -13.39 -2.47
N PRO A 29 -7.97 -13.48 -3.81
CA PRO A 29 -6.69 -13.88 -4.41
C PRO A 29 -5.56 -12.89 -4.09
N ALA A 30 -5.89 -11.65 -3.72
CA ALA A 30 -4.92 -10.65 -3.29
C ALA A 30 -4.14 -11.07 -2.02
N ARG A 31 -4.69 -11.97 -1.20
CA ARG A 31 -4.00 -12.46 0.00
C ARG A 31 -2.84 -13.40 -0.32
N VAL A 32 -2.91 -14.14 -1.43
CA VAL A 32 -1.90 -15.12 -1.82
C VAL A 32 -0.57 -14.47 -2.20
N ASP A 33 -0.61 -13.21 -2.66
CA ASP A 33 0.57 -12.49 -3.16
C ASP A 33 0.86 -11.16 -2.43
N ALA A 34 0.19 -10.92 -1.30
CA ALA A 34 0.27 -9.65 -0.58
C ALA A 34 1.69 -9.32 -0.11
N GLU A 35 2.44 -10.33 0.36
CA GLU A 35 3.82 -10.13 0.84
C GLU A 35 4.75 -9.70 -0.29
N ASN A 36 4.68 -10.38 -1.44
CA ASN A 36 5.49 -10.00 -2.60
C ASN A 36 5.08 -8.63 -3.13
N ALA A 37 3.79 -8.31 -3.14
CA ALA A 37 3.30 -7.00 -3.54
C ALA A 37 3.84 -5.88 -2.62
N VAL A 38 3.88 -6.11 -1.30
CA VAL A 38 4.47 -5.15 -0.34
C VAL A 38 5.96 -4.98 -0.58
N LEU A 39 6.71 -6.08 -0.75
CA LEU A 39 8.15 -6.02 -1.02
C LEU A 39 8.44 -5.34 -2.37
N ALA A 40 7.68 -5.65 -3.41
CA ALA A 40 7.82 -5.00 -4.71
C ALA A 40 7.52 -3.50 -4.63
N LEU A 41 6.47 -3.11 -3.91
CA LEU A 41 6.14 -1.71 -3.68
C LEU A 41 7.27 -1.01 -2.91
N PHE A 42 7.78 -1.62 -1.84
CA PHE A 42 8.90 -1.09 -1.07
C PHE A 42 10.13 -0.83 -1.94
N GLN A 43 10.55 -1.83 -2.73
CA GLN A 43 11.72 -1.70 -3.60
C GLN A 43 11.53 -0.58 -4.62
N LYS A 44 10.32 -0.47 -5.18
CA LYS A 44 9.97 0.60 -6.11
C LYS A 44 10.07 1.99 -5.46
N VAL A 45 9.42 2.20 -4.31
CA VAL A 45 9.40 3.52 -3.66
C VAL A 45 10.77 3.92 -3.10
N ALA A 46 11.59 2.96 -2.66
CA ALA A 46 12.95 3.22 -2.20
C ALA A 46 13.87 3.76 -3.30
N ILE A 47 13.51 3.55 -4.56
CA ILE A 47 14.24 4.03 -5.75
C ILE A 47 13.59 5.31 -6.28
N GLU A 48 12.27 5.31 -6.43
CA GLU A 48 11.56 6.34 -7.18
C GLU A 48 11.08 7.52 -6.33
N VAL A 49 11.08 7.43 -4.98
CA VAL A 49 10.66 8.54 -4.10
C VAL A 49 11.89 9.20 -3.47
N PRO A 50 12.27 10.44 -3.88
CA PRO A 50 13.51 11.08 -3.44
C PRO A 50 13.63 11.22 -1.91
N ALA A 51 12.55 11.63 -1.24
CA ALA A 51 12.53 11.76 0.21
C ALA A 51 12.74 10.42 0.91
N TYR A 52 12.19 9.33 0.37
CA TYR A 52 12.31 8.01 0.98
C TYR A 52 13.72 7.44 0.82
N GLN A 53 14.32 7.64 -0.35
CA GLN A 53 15.73 7.30 -0.59
C GLN A 53 16.66 8.05 0.38
N ALA A 54 16.46 9.36 0.54
CA ALA A 54 17.22 10.18 1.47
C ALA A 54 17.03 9.72 2.92
N PHE A 55 15.79 9.46 3.33
CA PHE A 55 15.46 8.96 4.66
C PHE A 55 16.13 7.62 4.97
N LEU A 56 16.06 6.64 4.07
CA LEU A 56 16.70 5.33 4.27
C LEU A 56 18.23 5.47 4.34
N THR A 57 18.82 6.34 3.52
CA THR A 57 20.26 6.63 3.54
C THR A 57 20.68 7.26 4.87
N GLU A 58 19.93 8.23 5.39
CA GLU A 58 20.18 8.84 6.70
C GLU A 58 20.10 7.82 7.85
N GLN A 59 19.25 6.79 7.71
CA GLN A 59 19.12 5.69 8.67
C GLN A 59 20.14 4.57 8.44
N GLY A 60 21.01 4.66 7.44
CA GLY A 60 22.02 3.66 7.12
C GLY A 60 21.44 2.35 6.57
N ILE A 61 20.28 2.40 5.92
CA ILE A 61 19.56 1.23 5.40
C ILE A 61 19.79 1.12 3.90
N ASP A 62 20.30 -0.03 3.44
CA ASP A 62 20.30 -0.39 2.02
C ASP A 62 18.98 -1.10 1.66
N PRO A 63 18.14 -0.52 0.77
CA PRO A 63 16.90 -1.15 0.34
C PRO A 63 17.08 -2.55 -0.25
N LYS A 64 18.22 -2.85 -0.87
CA LYS A 64 18.50 -4.15 -1.52
C LYS A 64 18.60 -5.29 -0.51
N GLU A 65 18.86 -4.99 0.75
CA GLU A 65 18.93 -5.98 1.84
C GLU A 65 17.54 -6.36 2.39
N ILE A 66 16.50 -5.62 2.03
CA ILE A 66 15.13 -5.85 2.52
C ILE A 66 14.39 -6.76 1.52
N GLN A 67 14.68 -8.05 1.61
CA GLN A 67 14.13 -9.09 0.70
C GLN A 67 13.05 -9.98 1.34
N SER A 68 12.70 -9.73 2.61
CA SER A 68 11.69 -10.51 3.31
C SER A 68 10.79 -9.60 4.15
N LEU A 69 9.58 -10.09 4.43
CA LEU A 69 8.62 -9.36 5.26
C LEU A 69 9.18 -9.10 6.67
N GLU A 70 9.93 -10.05 7.23
CA GLU A 70 10.57 -9.90 8.53
C GLU A 70 11.60 -8.76 8.53
N ARG A 71 12.40 -8.62 7.46
CA ARG A 71 13.31 -7.48 7.32
C ARG A 71 12.53 -6.18 7.10
N PHE A 72 11.48 -6.21 6.29
CA PHE A 72 10.63 -5.05 6.05
C PHE A 72 10.01 -4.49 7.34
N LYS A 73 9.60 -5.35 8.28
CA LYS A 73 9.07 -4.95 9.59
C LYS A 73 10.09 -4.22 10.48
N THR A 74 11.38 -4.32 10.19
CA THR A 74 12.44 -3.62 10.94
C THR A 74 12.68 -2.19 10.48
N LEU A 75 12.05 -1.76 9.39
CA LEU A 75 12.21 -0.41 8.86
C LEU A 75 11.72 0.64 9.87
N PRO A 76 12.43 1.78 9.97
CA PRO A 76 12.03 2.87 10.85
C PRO A 76 10.71 3.47 10.39
N LEU A 77 9.83 3.76 11.36
CA LEU A 77 8.54 4.36 11.08
C LEU A 77 8.71 5.83 10.65
N VAL A 78 7.99 6.20 9.60
CA VAL A 78 7.85 7.59 9.18
C VAL A 78 6.78 8.28 10.04
N THR A 79 7.02 9.55 10.33
CA THR A 79 6.18 10.43 11.14
C THR A 79 6.08 11.79 10.45
N LYS A 80 5.23 12.66 11.00
CA LYS A 80 5.16 14.04 10.49
C LYS A 80 6.48 14.79 10.67
N ASP A 81 7.21 14.53 11.74
CA ASP A 81 8.41 15.29 12.11
C ASP A 81 9.68 14.74 11.46
N ASN A 82 9.87 13.42 11.44
CA ASN A 82 11.06 12.80 10.86
C ASN A 82 11.00 12.66 9.32
N TYR A 83 9.85 12.92 8.69
CA TYR A 83 9.65 12.69 7.27
C TYR A 83 8.83 13.80 6.60
N LEU A 84 7.52 13.89 6.86
CA LEU A 84 6.63 14.74 6.03
C LEU A 84 6.95 16.24 6.08
N ARG A 85 7.38 16.77 7.23
CA ARG A 85 7.73 18.20 7.37
C ARG A 85 9.18 18.50 6.96
N ARG A 86 10.00 17.46 6.78
CA ARG A 86 11.45 17.59 6.52
C ARG A 86 11.77 17.74 5.03
N TYR A 87 10.94 17.16 4.16
CA TYR A 87 11.13 17.17 2.71
C TYR A 87 10.10 18.05 2.02
N GLN A 88 10.45 18.57 0.84
CA GLN A 88 9.49 19.31 0.01
C GLN A 88 8.43 18.36 -0.52
N LEU A 89 7.24 18.89 -0.83
CA LEU A 89 6.13 18.07 -1.32
C LEU A 89 6.49 17.28 -2.58
N SER A 90 7.25 17.88 -3.51
CA SER A 90 7.75 17.20 -4.72
C SER A 90 8.54 15.95 -4.38
N ASP A 91 9.39 16.01 -3.35
CA ASP A 91 10.31 14.93 -2.98
C ASP A 91 9.57 13.76 -2.32
N LEU A 92 8.36 14.00 -1.81
CA LEU A 92 7.47 12.96 -1.26
C LEU A 92 6.73 12.18 -2.35
N CYS A 93 6.84 12.62 -3.61
CA CYS A 93 6.17 12.01 -4.76
C CYS A 93 7.16 11.23 -5.63
N TYR A 94 6.61 10.35 -6.48
CA TYR A 94 7.39 9.60 -7.46
C TYR A 94 8.17 10.54 -8.39
N ASP A 95 9.43 10.20 -8.65
CA ASP A 95 10.39 10.93 -9.47
C ASP A 95 10.58 12.42 -9.11
N GLY A 96 10.18 12.83 -7.89
CA GLY A 96 10.21 14.24 -7.50
C GLY A 96 9.14 15.09 -8.20
N LYS A 97 8.09 14.49 -8.75
CA LYS A 97 7.09 15.18 -9.57
C LYS A 97 5.69 15.07 -8.95
N LEU A 98 4.96 16.18 -8.96
CA LEU A 98 3.56 16.24 -8.53
C LEU A 98 2.57 15.81 -9.61
N VAL A 99 3.07 15.37 -10.77
CA VAL A 99 2.23 14.95 -11.89
C VAL A 99 1.45 13.69 -11.47
N ASN A 100 0.15 13.68 -11.75
CA ASN A 100 -0.79 12.62 -11.39
C ASN A 100 -1.14 12.52 -9.89
N CYS A 101 -0.89 13.56 -9.08
CA CYS A 101 -1.39 13.59 -7.71
C CYS A 101 -2.89 13.95 -7.62
N ASP A 102 -3.49 14.36 -8.74
CA ASP A 102 -4.82 14.96 -8.86
C ASP A 102 -5.70 14.31 -9.95
N THR A 103 -5.19 13.28 -10.63
CA THR A 103 -5.88 12.55 -11.71
C THR A 103 -6.30 11.16 -11.26
#